data_AF-A0A923N570-F1
#
_entry.id   AF-A0A923N570-F1
#
_cell.length_a   1.000
_cell.length_b   1.000
_cell.length_c   1.000
_cell.angle_alpha   90.00
_cell.angle_beta   90.00
_cell.angle_gamma   90.00
#
_symmetry.space_group_name_H-M   'P 1'
#
loop_
_entity.id
_entity.type
_entity.pdbx_description
1 polymer ?
#
loop_
_entity_poly.entity_id
_entity_poly.type
_entity_poly.pdbx_seq_one_letter_code
_entity_poly.pdbx_strand_id
1 'polypeptide(L)'
;MNETEVLLHWAYVAIMLVSGIAFYLLSKNPKDVPYYKYTIHIFIVTWSALAYTALALNQGTIEVGGQQVHFARYLDWVITTPLLLLSLALTGKLITRKEGWLIGTMMGTQAIMILTGLVADLSVDETR
;
A
#
# COMPACT_ATOMS: atom_id res chain seq x y z
N MET A 1 4.59 -20.20 6.19
CA MET A 1 5.61 -19.14 6.17
C MET A 1 6.92 -19.67 6.75
N ASN A 2 8.00 -19.62 5.99
CA ASN A 2 9.33 -20.05 6.44
C ASN A 2 10.02 -18.95 7.28
N GLU A 3 11.11 -19.28 7.98
CA GLU A 3 11.82 -18.33 8.85
C GLU A 3 12.36 -17.11 8.08
N THR A 4 12.83 -17.32 6.86
CA THR A 4 13.33 -16.26 5.97
C THR A 4 12.23 -15.25 5.62
N GLU A 5 11.02 -15.71 5.31
CA GLU A 5 9.87 -14.85 5.00
C GLU A 5 9.48 -13.98 6.19
N VAL A 6 9.47 -14.55 7.40
CA VAL A 6 9.22 -13.79 8.64
C VAL A 6 10.27 -12.70 8.81
N LEU A 7 11.56 -13.03 8.64
CA LEU A 7 12.67 -12.07 8.73
C LEU A 7 12.54 -10.96 7.68
N LEU A 8 12.15 -11.29 6.44
CA LEU A 8 11.93 -10.31 5.38
C LEU A 8 10.77 -9.37 5.70
N HIS A 9 9.68 -9.86 6.29
CA HIS A 9 8.56 -9.01 6.73
C HIS A 9 8.99 -8.06 7.84
N TRP A 10 9.77 -8.51 8.83
CA TRP A 10 10.30 -7.63 9.87
C TRP A 10 11.30 -6.60 9.34
N ALA A 11 12.17 -6.98 8.41
CA ALA A 11 13.07 -6.06 7.75
C ALA A 11 12.30 -4.97 6.98
N TYR A 12 11.22 -5.36 6.28
CA TYR A 12 10.33 -4.43 5.59
C TYR A 12 9.68 -3.44 6.57
N VAL A 13 9.14 -3.93 7.69
CA VAL A 13 8.54 -3.09 8.75
C VAL A 13 9.56 -2.08 9.28
N ALA A 14 10.80 -2.51 9.55
CA ALA A 14 11.86 -1.63 10.02
C ALA A 14 12.16 -0.50 9.01
N ILE A 15 12.27 -0.82 7.72
CA ILE A 15 12.49 0.16 6.65
C ILE A 15 11.34 1.16 6.57
N MET A 16 10.09 0.69 6.68
CA MET A 16 8.91 1.57 6.64
C MET A 16 8.86 2.51 7.84
N LEU A 17 9.19 2.03 9.05
CA LEU A 17 9.26 2.86 10.25
C LEU A 17 10.35 3.94 10.14
N VAL A 18 11.55 3.56 9.69
CA VAL A 18 12.65 4.51 9.43
C VAL A 18 12.23 5.55 8.40
N SER A 19 11.54 5.13 7.34
CA SER A 19 11.04 6.03 6.29
C SER A 19 9.98 7.00 6.83
N GLY A 20 9.06 6.52 7.67
CA GLY A 20 8.05 7.36 8.32
C GLY A 20 8.67 8.42 9.23
N ILE A 21 9.67 8.03 10.03
CA ILE A 21 10.45 8.96 10.85
C ILE A 21 11.18 9.98 9.96
N ALA A 22 11.82 9.53 8.87
CA ALA A 22 12.52 10.40 7.95
C ALA A 22 11.58 11.45 7.32
N PHE A 23 10.40 11.04 6.81
CA PHE A 23 9.42 11.97 6.28
C PHE A 23 8.87 12.93 7.34
N TYR A 24 8.68 12.46 8.58
CA TYR A 24 8.28 13.31 9.69
C TYR A 24 9.35 14.35 10.06
N LEU A 25 10.63 13.98 10.05
CA LEU A 25 11.72 14.93 10.28
C LEU A 25 11.84 15.93 9.15
N LEU A 26 11.68 15.50 7.90
CA LEU A 26 11.66 16.38 6.73
C LEU A 26 10.47 17.34 6.73
N SER A 27 9.31 16.93 7.26
CA SER A 27 8.13 17.79 7.32
C SER A 27 8.28 18.96 8.30
N LYS A 28 9.22 18.90 9.25
CA LYS A 28 9.51 20.02 10.18
C LYS A 28 10.17 21.22 9.52
N ASN A 29 10.94 21.00 8.45
CA ASN A 29 11.63 22.05 7.68
C ASN A 29 11.31 21.89 6.18
N PRO A 30 10.06 22.16 5.76
CA PRO A 30 9.64 21.96 4.39
C PRO A 30 10.31 22.98 3.48
N LYS A 31 11.07 22.49 2.49
CA LYS A 31 11.74 23.31 1.46
C LYS A 31 10.78 23.60 0.31
N ASP A 32 9.81 24.48 0.52
CA ASP A 32 8.75 24.86 -0.45
C ASP A 32 7.83 23.71 -0.89
N VAL A 33 7.88 22.57 -0.20
CA VAL A 33 7.00 21.43 -0.42
C VAL A 33 5.79 21.55 0.53
N PRO A 34 4.55 21.50 0.02
CA PRO A 34 3.37 21.56 0.87
C PRO A 34 3.30 20.41 1.88
N TYR A 35 2.87 20.71 3.12
CA TYR A 35 2.78 19.76 4.22
C TYR A 35 1.97 18.50 3.90
N TYR A 36 0.88 18.62 3.13
CA TYR A 36 0.01 17.48 2.80
C TYR A 36 0.76 16.37 2.04
N LYS A 37 1.82 16.68 1.28
CA LYS A 37 2.61 15.68 0.57
C LYS A 37 3.37 14.78 1.56
N TYR A 38 3.96 15.39 2.59
CA TYR A 38 4.60 14.63 3.66
C TYR A 38 3.60 13.79 4.43
N THR A 39 2.42 14.34 4.76
CA THR A 39 1.37 13.61 5.47
C THR A 39 0.90 12.38 4.71
N ILE A 40 0.71 12.48 3.39
CA ILE A 40 0.34 11.33 2.54
C ILE A 40 1.41 10.25 2.60
N HIS A 41 2.69 10.59 2.44
CA HIS A 41 3.77 9.60 2.49
C HIS A 41 3.95 8.97 3.87
N ILE A 42 3.85 9.75 4.95
CA ILE A 42 3.87 9.23 6.33
C ILE A 42 2.72 8.24 6.54
N PHE A 43 1.52 8.57 6.05
CA PHE A 43 0.37 7.68 6.15
C PHE A 43 0.59 6.37 5.38
N ILE A 44 1.08 6.44 4.14
CA ILE A 44 1.36 5.27 3.30
C ILE A 44 2.33 4.31 3.99
N VAL A 45 3.49 4.81 4.45
CA VAL A 45 4.52 3.95 5.07
C VAL A 45 4.07 3.41 6.42
N THR A 46 3.29 4.19 7.20
CA THR A 46 2.75 3.72 8.48
C THR A 46 1.68 2.64 8.26
N TRP A 47 0.78 2.83 7.29
CA TRP A 47 -0.23 1.84 6.93
C TRP A 47 0.43 0.53 6.47
N SER A 48 1.41 0.63 5.58
CA SER A 48 2.12 -0.54 5.08
C SER A 48 2.93 -1.24 6.18
N ALA A 49 3.57 -0.50 7.09
CA ALA A 49 4.23 -1.09 8.25
C ALA A 49 3.26 -1.92 9.11
N LEU A 50 2.03 -1.42 9.34
CA LEU A 50 1.01 -2.16 10.09
C LEU A 50 0.55 -3.43 9.35
N ALA A 51 0.29 -3.33 8.03
CA ALA A 51 -0.10 -4.48 7.22
C ALA A 51 0.99 -5.57 7.18
N TYR A 52 2.26 -5.19 7.05
CA TYR A 52 3.36 -6.14 7.05
C TYR A 52 3.70 -6.67 8.45
N THR A 53 3.37 -5.92 9.51
CA THR A 53 3.40 -6.45 10.88
C THR A 53 2.36 -7.55 11.05
N ALA A 54 1.13 -7.37 10.53
CA ALA A 54 0.12 -8.43 10.55
C ALA A 54 0.59 -9.67 9.79
N LEU A 55 1.24 -9.51 8.63
CA LEU A 55 1.86 -10.63 7.90
C LEU A 55 2.95 -11.32 8.71
N ALA A 56 3.86 -10.57 9.35
CA ALA A 56 4.92 -11.12 10.19
C ALA A 56 4.36 -11.93 11.39
N LEU A 57 3.20 -11.55 11.90
CA LEU A 57 2.46 -12.25 12.96
C LEU A 57 1.58 -13.40 12.44
N ASN A 58 1.70 -13.77 11.16
CA ASN A 58 0.87 -14.77 10.47
C ASN A 58 -0.64 -14.42 10.44
N GLN A 59 -1.01 -13.14 10.60
CA GLN A 59 -2.40 -12.66 10.55
C GLN A 59 -2.81 -12.05 9.20
N GLY A 60 -2.17 -12.47 8.11
CA GLY A 60 -2.42 -11.92 6.78
C GLY A 60 -2.52 -12.95 5.65
N THR A 61 -2.67 -14.22 6.02
CA THR A 61 -2.73 -15.36 5.10
C THR A 61 -3.95 -16.21 5.38
N ILE A 62 -4.58 -16.72 4.33
CA ILE A 62 -5.63 -17.73 4.41
C ILE A 62 -5.29 -18.88 3.47
N GLU A 63 -5.75 -20.08 3.79
CA GLU A 63 -5.57 -21.25 2.93
C GLU A 63 -6.85 -21.50 2.14
N VAL A 64 -6.73 -21.53 0.82
CA VAL A 64 -7.85 -21.71 -0.12
C VAL A 64 -7.41 -22.75 -1.15
N GLY A 65 -8.11 -23.89 -1.21
CA GLY A 65 -7.78 -24.97 -2.16
C GLY A 65 -6.38 -25.58 -1.98
N GLY A 66 -5.80 -25.55 -0.77
CA GLY A 66 -4.43 -26.02 -0.51
C GLY A 66 -3.33 -25.02 -0.91
N GLN A 67 -3.70 -23.83 -1.39
CA GLN A 67 -2.79 -22.71 -1.64
C GLN A 67 -2.89 -21.67 -0.52
N GLN A 68 -1.73 -21.16 -0.09
CA GLN A 68 -1.65 -20.06 0.87
C GLN A 68 -1.81 -18.72 0.13
N VAL A 69 -2.93 -18.04 0.36
CA VAL A 69 -3.28 -16.73 -0.20
C VAL A 69 -2.91 -15.62 0.78
N HIS A 70 -2.11 -14.65 0.33
CA HIS A 70 -1.63 -13.53 1.14
C HIS A 70 -2.56 -12.31 1.06
N PHE A 71 -3.80 -12.44 1.51
CA PHE A 71 -4.83 -11.40 1.36
C PHE A 71 -4.46 -10.05 1.98
N ALA A 72 -3.63 -10.02 3.04
CA ALA A 72 -3.20 -8.76 3.65
C ALA A 72 -2.39 -7.85 2.71
N ARG A 73 -1.70 -8.43 1.70
CA ARG A 73 -1.01 -7.63 0.67
C ARG A 73 -2.00 -6.86 -0.19
N TYR A 74 -3.11 -7.48 -0.55
CA TYR A 74 -4.17 -6.83 -1.31
C TYR A 74 -4.84 -5.71 -0.51
N LEU A 75 -5.06 -5.90 0.79
CA LEU A 75 -5.56 -4.84 1.67
C LEU A 75 -4.60 -3.65 1.76
N ASP A 76 -3.29 -3.90 1.84
CA ASP A 76 -2.28 -2.85 1.79
C ASP A 76 -2.35 -2.09 0.44
N TRP A 77 -2.34 -2.82 -0.68
CA TRP A 77 -2.30 -2.24 -2.02
C TRP A 77 -3.56 -1.46 -2.41
N VAL A 78 -4.74 -1.86 -1.94
CA VAL A 78 -5.99 -1.12 -2.17
C VAL A 78 -5.92 0.30 -1.60
N ILE A 79 -5.13 0.53 -0.56
CA ILE A 79 -5.02 1.85 0.09
C ILE A 79 -3.76 2.58 -0.35
N THR A 80 -2.60 1.92 -0.33
CA THR A 80 -1.32 2.56 -0.63
C THR A 80 -1.18 2.97 -2.09
N THR A 81 -1.65 2.14 -3.04
CA THR A 81 -1.48 2.41 -4.47
C THR A 81 -2.27 3.64 -4.93
N PRO A 82 -3.57 3.79 -4.59
CA PRO A 82 -4.30 5.01 -4.92
C PRO A 82 -3.69 6.27 -4.30
N LEU A 83 -3.16 6.18 -3.07
CA LEU A 83 -2.52 7.32 -2.42
C LEU A 83 -1.17 7.69 -3.06
N LEU A 84 -0.40 6.72 -3.56
CA LEU A 84 0.79 6.98 -4.36
C LEU A 84 0.44 7.69 -5.67
N LEU A 85 -0.60 7.24 -6.37
CA LEU A 85 -1.11 7.90 -7.58
C LEU A 85 -1.58 9.32 -7.29
N LEU A 86 -2.26 9.54 -6.17
CA LEU A 86 -2.66 10.88 -5.72
C LEU A 86 -1.43 11.76 -5.46
N SER A 87 -0.40 11.25 -4.77
CA SER A 87 0.84 11.99 -4.52
C SER A 87 1.56 12.39 -5.82
N LEU A 88 1.58 11.49 -6.81
CA LEU A 88 2.13 11.77 -8.14
C LEU A 88 1.31 12.83 -8.87
N ALA A 89 -0.02 12.74 -8.85
CA ALA A 89 -0.88 13.73 -9.49
C ALA A 89 -0.72 15.14 -8.87
N LEU A 90 -0.64 15.22 -7.53
CA LEU A 90 -0.36 16.45 -6.79
C LEU A 90 1.04 16.99 -7.08
N THR A 91 1.99 16.13 -7.45
CA THR A 91 3.34 16.53 -7.86
C THR A 91 3.37 17.05 -9.29
N GLY A 92 2.59 16.46 -10.19
CA GLY A 92 2.39 16.95 -11.57
C GLY A 92 1.54 18.23 -11.68
N LYS A 93 1.08 18.81 -10.55
CA LYS A 93 0.19 19.98 -10.50
C LYS A 93 -1.14 19.79 -11.24
N LEU A 94 -1.64 18.55 -11.30
CA LEU A 94 -2.96 18.21 -11.87
C LEU A 94 -4.08 18.62 -10.89
N ILE A 95 -4.25 19.92 -10.63
CA ILE A 95 -5.10 20.47 -9.55
C ILE A 95 -6.39 21.10 -10.09
N THR A 96 -6.64 21.10 -11.40
CA THR A 96 -7.88 21.65 -11.95
C THR A 96 -9.08 20.72 -11.72
N ARG A 97 -10.30 21.28 -11.71
CA ARG A 97 -11.54 20.52 -11.51
C ARG A 97 -11.74 19.37 -12.51
N LYS A 98 -11.27 19.53 -13.76
CA LYS A 98 -11.32 18.49 -14.79
C LYS A 98 -10.35 17.34 -14.49
N GLU A 99 -9.18 17.67 -13.93
CA GLU A 99 -8.16 16.69 -13.53
C GLU A 99 -8.56 15.92 -12.27
N GLY A 100 -9.35 16.54 -11.38
CA GLY A 100 -9.88 15.85 -10.19
C GLY A 100 -10.73 14.62 -10.53
N TRP A 101 -11.54 14.69 -11.62
CA TRP A 101 -12.25 13.51 -12.13
C TRP A 101 -11.27 12.45 -12.60
N LEU A 102 -10.29 12.82 -13.44
CA LEU A 102 -9.27 11.89 -13.95
C LEU A 102 -8.52 11.17 -12.82
N ILE A 103 -8.08 11.92 -11.80
CA ILE A 103 -7.39 11.35 -10.62
C ILE A 103 -8.32 10.37 -9.89
N GLY A 104 -9.57 10.74 -9.67
CA GLY A 104 -10.57 9.87 -9.04
C GLY A 104 -10.79 8.57 -9.82
N THR A 105 -10.94 8.66 -11.15
CA THR A 105 -11.09 7.47 -12.01
C THR A 105 -9.85 6.60 -11.98
N MET A 106 -8.65 7.19 -12.05
CA MET A 106 -7.38 6.45 -11.97
C MET A 106 -7.25 5.70 -10.65
N MET A 107 -7.53 6.37 -9.52
CA MET A 107 -7.54 5.75 -8.20
C MET A 107 -8.56 4.61 -8.10
N GLY A 108 -9.77 4.83 -8.64
CA GLY A 108 -10.85 3.83 -8.64
C GLY A 108 -10.52 2.61 -9.49
N THR A 109 -10.06 2.81 -10.74
CA THR A 109 -9.63 1.72 -11.63
C THR A 109 -8.47 0.95 -11.02
N GLN A 110 -7.54 1.63 -10.33
CA GLN A 110 -6.45 0.96 -9.65
C GLN A 110 -6.95 0.05 -8.52
N ALA A 111 -7.89 0.51 -7.70
CA ALA A 111 -8.49 -0.31 -6.65
C ALA A 111 -9.23 -1.53 -7.24
N ILE A 112 -9.97 -1.35 -8.33
CA ILE A 112 -10.65 -2.44 -9.05
C ILE A 112 -9.63 -3.50 -9.48
N MET A 113 -8.51 -3.10 -10.10
CA MET A 113 -7.46 -4.03 -10.54
C MET A 113 -6.92 -4.89 -9.38
N ILE A 114 -6.66 -4.28 -8.22
CA ILE A 114 -6.18 -5.00 -7.04
C ILE A 114 -7.24 -5.98 -6.53
N LEU A 115 -8.50 -5.54 -6.42
CA LEU A 115 -9.60 -6.38 -5.95
C LEU A 115 -9.88 -7.54 -6.90
N THR A 116 -9.82 -7.34 -8.21
CA THR A 116 -9.95 -8.44 -9.18
C THR A 116 -8.80 -9.43 -9.07
N GLY A 117 -7.59 -8.96 -8.79
CA GLY A 117 -6.44 -9.83 -8.52
C GLY A 117 -6.62 -10.66 -7.24
N LEU A 118 -7.24 -10.09 -6.20
CA LEU A 118 -7.58 -10.82 -4.97
C LEU A 118 -8.61 -11.91 -5.25
N VAL A 119 -9.68 -11.58 -6.00
CA VAL A 119 -10.71 -12.56 -6.37
C VAL A 119 -10.10 -13.71 -7.18
N ALA A 120 -9.16 -13.41 -8.09
CA ALA A 120 -8.44 -14.43 -8.85
C ALA A 120 -7.60 -15.35 -7.96
N ASP A 121 -6.87 -14.80 -6.98
CA ASP A 121 -6.04 -15.58 -6.04
C ASP A 121 -6.89 -16.42 -5.07
N LEU A 122 -8.11 -15.97 -4.77
CA LEU A 122 -9.10 -16.71 -3.98
C LEU A 122 -9.89 -17.76 -4.78
N SER A 123 -9.77 -17.76 -6.11
CA SER A 123 -10.48 -18.72 -6.95
C SER A 123 -9.78 -20.07 -6.88
N VAL A 124 -10.51 -21.10 -6.45
CA VAL A 124 -10.03 -22.49 -6.52
C VAL A 124 -10.25 -23.00 -7.94
N ASP A 125 -9.19 -23.42 -8.63
CA ASP A 125 -9.33 -24.23 -9.85
C ASP A 125 -9.91 -25.59 -9.46
N GLU A 126 -11.18 -25.86 -9.75
CA GLU A 126 -11.78 -27.21 -9.58
C GLU A 126 -11.19 -28.26 -10.56
N THR A 127 -10.29 -27.84 -11.45
CA THR A 127 -9.76 -28.63 -12.58
C THR A 127 -8.29 -29.04 -12.44
N ARG A 128 -7.67 -28.92 -11.26
CA ARG A 128 -6.29 -29.36 -11.01
C ARG A 128 -6.19 -30.53 -10.03
#